data_AF-A0A3N5B704-F1
#
_entry.id   AF-A0A3N5B704-F1
#
_cell.length_a   1.000
_cell.length_b   1.000
_cell.length_c   1.000
_cell.angle_alpha   90.00
_cell.angle_beta   90.00
_cell.angle_gamma   90.00
#
_symmetry.space_group_name_H-M   'P 1'
#
loop_
_entity.id
_entity.type
_entity.pdbx_description
1 polymer ?
#
loop_
_entity_poly.entity_id
_entity_poly.type
_entity_poly.pdbx_seq_one_letter_code
_entity_poly.pdbx_strand_id
1 'polypeptide(L)'
;MYKSICFMILISISFVVGCSDSTNYDHDDVVAVVRGEEITVGYIRFFSEVKDEDLPEAVDYYVRETLVIQEAKDMGIDVSEGAEEAVEFFGQYPSEDVDTERGKEIRSFADDQAEKFGMEPEEFHEEYTRRSYERSEYQNQFFKEHLGEPETEKEAKEMDEKAEQLINELLKKHEDEIEIIIKKSQ
;
A
#
# COMPACT_ATOMS: atom_id res chain seq x y z
N MET A 1 -16.64 -45.07 44.29
CA MET A 1 -16.86 -46.21 43.35
C MET A 1 -18.25 -46.08 42.74
N TYR A 2 -18.35 -45.57 41.51
CA TYR A 2 -19.41 -45.82 40.52
C TYR A 2 -18.87 -45.23 39.20
N LYS A 3 -18.10 -46.05 38.47
CA LYS A 3 -18.50 -46.74 37.23
C LYS A 3 -18.61 -45.77 36.04
N SER A 4 -17.52 -45.80 35.27
CA SER A 4 -17.37 -45.30 33.90
C SER A 4 -18.56 -45.65 33.02
N ILE A 5 -19.06 -44.66 32.28
CA ILE A 5 -19.76 -44.88 31.02
C ILE A 5 -19.13 -43.93 30.00
N CYS A 6 -18.31 -44.52 29.14
CA CYS A 6 -17.85 -43.95 27.89
C CYS A 6 -19.06 -43.66 27.01
N PHE A 7 -19.14 -42.45 26.46
CA PHE A 7 -19.85 -42.21 25.22
C PHE A 7 -18.92 -41.42 24.30
N MET A 8 -18.17 -42.15 23.46
CA MET A 8 -17.53 -41.58 22.28
C MET A 8 -18.65 -41.12 21.34
N ILE A 9 -18.81 -39.81 21.18
CA ILE A 9 -19.49 -39.25 20.02
C ILE A 9 -18.40 -38.56 19.21
N LEU A 10 -17.84 -39.36 18.29
CA LEU A 10 -17.03 -38.91 17.17
C LEU A 10 -17.98 -38.20 16.19
N ILE A 11 -18.21 -36.90 16.41
CA ILE A 11 -18.76 -36.04 15.37
C ILE A 11 -17.58 -35.62 14.51
N SER A 12 -17.35 -36.42 13.47
CA SER A 12 -16.51 -36.06 12.33
C SER A 12 -17.19 -34.90 11.62
N ILE A 13 -16.85 -33.67 11.98
CA ILE A 13 -17.21 -32.50 11.18
C ILE A 13 -16.24 -32.46 10.01
N SER A 14 -16.59 -33.17 8.95
CA SER A 14 -15.98 -33.01 7.64
C SER A 14 -16.44 -31.66 7.09
N PHE A 15 -15.75 -30.57 7.46
CA PHE A 15 -15.81 -29.33 6.70
C PHE A 15 -15.07 -29.55 5.38
N VAL A 16 -15.74 -30.22 4.44
CA VAL A 16 -15.40 -30.07 3.02
C VAL A 16 -16.03 -28.75 2.59
N VAL A 17 -15.34 -27.65 2.88
CA VAL A 17 -15.60 -26.39 2.18
C VAL A 17 -14.78 -26.48 0.89
N GLY A 18 -15.42 -26.99 -0.16
CA GLY A 18 -14.97 -26.71 -1.51
C GLY A 18 -15.49 -25.34 -1.90
N CYS A 19 -14.78 -24.27 -1.52
CA CYS A 19 -14.96 -22.95 -2.11
C CYS A 19 -14.10 -22.88 -3.36
N SER A 20 -14.70 -23.16 -4.51
CA SER A 20 -14.24 -22.61 -5.77
C SER A 20 -14.91 -21.24 -5.91
N ASP A 21 -14.40 -20.21 -5.24
CA ASP A 21 -15.04 -18.89 -5.24
C ASP A 21 -14.00 -17.82 -5.51
N SER A 22 -14.22 -17.04 -6.57
CA SER A 22 -13.54 -15.78 -6.81
C SER A 22 -13.67 -14.90 -5.57
N THR A 23 -12.62 -14.82 -4.75
CA THR A 23 -12.58 -13.91 -3.62
C THR A 23 -12.55 -12.49 -4.18
N ASN A 24 -13.71 -11.85 -4.19
CA ASN A 24 -13.78 -10.40 -4.30
C ASN A 24 -13.35 -9.84 -2.95
N TYR A 25 -12.35 -8.97 -2.93
CA TYR A 25 -11.91 -8.35 -1.69
C TYR A 25 -12.58 -6.98 -1.50
N ASP A 26 -13.07 -6.75 -0.29
CA ASP A 26 -13.67 -5.48 0.14
C ASP A 26 -12.57 -4.47 0.50
N HIS A 27 -12.89 -3.16 0.50
CA HIS A 27 -11.90 -2.10 0.77
C HIS A 27 -11.25 -2.21 2.16
N ASP A 28 -12.01 -2.66 3.15
CA ASP A 28 -11.54 -2.73 4.55
C ASP A 28 -10.79 -4.03 4.85
N ASP A 29 -10.69 -4.96 3.90
CA ASP A 29 -9.96 -6.21 4.09
C ASP A 29 -8.47 -5.91 4.30
N VAL A 30 -7.93 -6.41 5.42
CA VAL A 30 -6.50 -6.34 5.73
C VAL A 30 -5.77 -7.39 4.91
N VAL A 31 -4.73 -6.97 4.19
CA VAL A 31 -3.94 -7.81 3.27
C VAL A 31 -2.52 -8.06 3.76
N ALA A 32 -2.01 -7.17 4.61
CA ALA A 32 -0.75 -7.35 5.33
C ALA A 32 -0.71 -6.50 6.61
N VAL A 33 0.18 -6.85 7.53
CA VAL A 33 0.53 -6.05 8.70
C VAL A 33 2.04 -5.88 8.73
N VAL A 34 2.53 -4.64 8.85
CA VAL A 34 3.96 -4.30 8.89
C VAL A 34 4.25 -3.53 10.17
N ARG A 35 4.96 -4.15 11.11
CA ARG A 35 5.30 -3.58 12.43
C ARG A 35 4.08 -3.04 13.19
N GLY A 36 2.94 -3.71 13.03
CA GLY A 36 1.67 -3.36 13.67
C GLY A 36 0.80 -2.37 12.89
N GLU A 37 1.23 -1.90 11.72
CA GLU A 37 0.43 -1.10 10.80
C GLU A 37 -0.29 -1.99 9.79
N GLU A 38 -1.61 -1.88 9.70
CA GLU A 38 -2.43 -2.64 8.75
C GLU A 38 -2.38 -2.01 7.35
N ILE A 39 -2.13 -2.84 6.34
CA ILE A 39 -2.31 -2.49 4.93
C ILE A 39 -3.63 -3.10 4.49
N THR A 40 -4.56 -2.29 4.00
CA THR A 40 -5.86 -2.74 3.49
C THR A 40 -5.91 -2.75 1.96
N VAL A 41 -6.88 -3.47 1.39
CA VAL A 41 -7.18 -3.42 -0.05
C VAL A 41 -7.50 -2.01 -0.51
N GLY A 42 -8.27 -1.27 0.29
CA GLY A 42 -8.64 0.11 0.03
C GLY A 42 -7.41 1.02 -0.04
N TYR A 43 -6.44 0.85 0.85
CA TYR A 43 -5.17 1.58 0.78
C TYR A 43 -4.43 1.36 -0.54
N ILE A 44 -4.30 0.10 -0.97
CA ILE A 44 -3.66 -0.24 -2.25
C ILE A 44 -4.42 0.38 -3.43
N ARG A 45 -5.76 0.24 -3.42
CA ARG A 45 -6.63 0.70 -4.50
C ARG A 45 -6.77 2.21 -4.59
N PHE A 46 -6.52 2.91 -3.48
CA PHE A 46 -6.56 4.37 -3.44
C PHE A 46 -5.58 5.00 -4.43
N PHE A 47 -4.44 4.34 -4.67
CA PHE A 47 -3.40 4.86 -5.55
C PHE A 47 -3.37 4.23 -6.94
N SER A 48 -4.02 3.08 -7.14
CA SER A 48 -3.93 2.34 -8.40
C SER A 48 -5.12 1.40 -8.57
N GLU A 49 -5.62 1.28 -9.80
CA GLU A 49 -6.69 0.33 -10.12
C GLU A 49 -6.17 -1.12 -10.14
N VAL A 50 -6.14 -1.74 -8.97
CA VAL A 50 -5.67 -3.14 -8.79
C VAL A 50 -6.86 -4.09 -8.68
N LYS A 51 -6.91 -5.07 -9.58
CA LYS A 51 -7.89 -6.16 -9.54
C LYS A 51 -7.51 -7.21 -8.50
N ASP A 52 -8.48 -8.00 -8.05
CA ASP A 52 -8.25 -9.05 -7.04
C ASP A 52 -7.17 -10.06 -7.44
N GLU A 53 -7.07 -10.38 -8.73
CA GLU A 53 -6.06 -11.29 -9.28
C GLU A 53 -4.63 -10.74 -9.19
N ASP A 54 -4.48 -9.42 -9.19
CA ASP A 54 -3.20 -8.71 -9.15
C ASP A 54 -2.83 -8.24 -7.73
N LEU A 55 -3.78 -8.30 -6.77
CA LEU A 55 -3.54 -7.92 -5.37
C LEU A 55 -2.31 -8.58 -4.75
N PRO A 56 -2.04 -9.90 -4.92
CA PRO A 56 -0.87 -10.51 -4.31
C PRO A 56 0.47 -9.88 -4.73
N GLU A 57 0.55 -9.36 -5.97
CA GLU A 57 1.75 -8.66 -6.45
C GLU A 57 1.82 -7.24 -5.90
N ALA A 58 0.69 -6.53 -5.87
CA ALA A 58 0.63 -5.21 -5.27
C ALA A 58 0.98 -5.23 -3.77
N VAL A 59 0.54 -6.24 -3.01
CA VAL A 59 0.81 -6.37 -1.58
C VAL A 59 2.31 -6.41 -1.29
N ASP A 60 3.10 -7.15 -2.05
CA ASP A 60 4.57 -7.20 -1.85
C ASP A 60 5.20 -5.82 -2.00
N TYR A 61 4.81 -5.07 -3.04
CA TYR A 61 5.26 -3.70 -3.25
C TYR A 61 4.89 -2.78 -2.09
N TYR A 62 3.64 -2.80 -1.63
CA TYR A 62 3.19 -1.93 -0.54
C TYR A 62 3.76 -2.32 0.82
N VAL A 63 4.08 -3.59 1.07
CA VAL A 63 4.82 -4.02 2.27
C VAL A 63 6.23 -3.44 2.27
N ARG A 64 6.95 -3.54 1.15
CA ARG A 64 8.29 -2.95 0.97
C ARG A 64 8.26 -1.45 1.18
N GLU A 65 7.31 -0.76 0.56
CA GLU A 65 7.14 0.69 0.70
C GLU A 65 6.83 1.09 2.14
N THR A 66 5.86 0.42 2.78
CA THR A 66 5.45 0.73 4.16
C THR A 66 6.63 0.62 5.11
N LEU A 67 7.46 -0.41 4.95
CA LEU A 67 8.66 -0.60 5.76
C LEU A 67 9.67 0.55 5.56
N VAL A 68 9.90 0.98 4.33
CA VAL A 68 10.78 2.13 4.02
C VAL A 68 10.23 3.41 4.64
N ILE A 69 8.93 3.66 4.53
CA ILE A 69 8.28 4.84 5.13
C ILE A 69 8.39 4.82 6.66
N GLN A 70 8.19 3.66 7.29
CA GLN A 70 8.34 3.52 8.74
C GLN A 70 9.77 3.77 9.20
N GLU A 71 10.78 3.25 8.48
CA GLU A 71 12.18 3.55 8.78
C GLU A 71 12.49 5.04 8.61
N ALA A 72 11.97 5.68 7.55
CA ALA A 72 12.11 7.12 7.35
C ALA A 72 11.52 7.93 8.53
N LYS A 73 10.33 7.56 8.99
CA LYS A 73 9.68 8.16 10.16
C LYS A 73 10.48 7.93 11.45
N ASP A 74 11.03 6.72 11.64
CA ASP A 74 11.88 6.39 12.80
C ASP A 74 13.18 7.21 12.82
N MET A 75 13.67 7.65 11.66
CA MET A 75 14.80 8.57 11.52
C MET A 75 14.44 10.03 11.85
N GLY A 76 13.16 10.33 12.09
CA GLY A 76 12.67 11.68 12.37
C GLY A 76 12.50 12.54 11.11
N ILE A 77 12.39 11.93 9.93
CA ILE A 77 12.02 12.64 8.70
C ILE A 77 10.57 13.12 8.85
N ASP A 78 10.34 14.41 8.58
CA ASP A 78 9.02 15.04 8.57
C ASP A 78 8.80 15.67 7.19
N VAL A 79 7.67 15.31 6.57
CA VAL A 79 7.29 15.74 5.22
C VAL A 79 6.02 16.59 5.22
N SER A 80 5.46 16.89 6.39
CA SER A 80 4.15 17.53 6.53
C SER A 80 4.07 18.91 5.86
N GLU A 81 5.09 19.75 6.01
CA GLU A 81 5.16 21.06 5.35
C GLU A 81 5.14 20.91 3.82
N GLY A 82 5.97 20.01 3.28
CA GLY A 82 6.02 19.76 1.84
C GLY A 82 4.71 19.16 1.29
N ALA A 83 4.00 18.36 2.09
CA ALA A 83 2.72 17.80 1.71
C ALA A 83 1.64 18.88 1.58
N GLU A 84 1.61 19.84 2.50
CA GLU A 84 0.68 20.98 2.41
C GLU A 84 1.02 21.89 1.23
N GLU A 85 2.31 22.15 0.97
CA GLU A 85 2.72 22.87 -0.23
C GLU A 85 2.29 22.13 -1.51
N ALA A 86 2.47 20.82 -1.56
CA ALA A 86 2.06 20.00 -2.70
C ALA A 86 0.54 20.08 -2.93
N VAL A 87 -0.26 20.08 -1.87
CA VAL A 87 -1.72 20.28 -1.97
C VAL A 87 -2.05 21.68 -2.47
N GLU A 88 -1.41 22.72 -1.97
CA GLU A 88 -1.65 24.10 -2.43
C GLU A 88 -1.38 24.26 -3.93
N PHE A 89 -0.30 23.67 -4.43
CA PHE A 89 0.13 23.80 -5.83
C PHE A 89 -0.53 22.80 -6.79
N PHE A 90 -0.79 21.57 -6.35
CA PHE A 90 -1.19 20.45 -7.21
C PHE A 90 -2.48 19.77 -6.79
N GLY A 91 -3.01 20.04 -5.59
CA GLY A 91 -4.24 19.43 -5.08
C GLY A 91 -5.52 20.09 -5.59
N GLN A 92 -5.41 21.14 -6.42
CA GLN A 92 -6.57 21.80 -7.00
C GLN A 92 -7.21 20.93 -8.09
N TYR A 93 -8.42 20.45 -7.81
CA TYR A 93 -9.21 19.70 -8.78
C TYR A 93 -9.52 20.57 -10.01
N PRO A 94 -9.19 20.13 -11.23
CA PRO A 94 -9.34 20.95 -12.43
C PRO A 94 -10.81 21.26 -12.75
N SER A 95 -11.21 22.53 -12.73
CA SER A 95 -12.56 22.96 -13.14
C SER A 95 -12.92 22.51 -14.56
N GLU A 96 -14.21 22.34 -14.86
CA GLU A 96 -14.72 21.93 -16.18
C GLU A 96 -14.18 22.79 -17.34
N ASP A 97 -13.94 24.09 -17.11
CA ASP A 97 -13.41 25.03 -18.10
C ASP A 97 -11.93 24.76 -18.49
N VAL A 98 -11.21 23.94 -17.72
CA VAL A 98 -9.84 23.50 -18.06
C VAL A 98 -9.91 22.35 -19.05
N ASP A 99 -9.91 22.71 -20.34
CA ASP A 99 -9.92 21.78 -21.48
C ASP A 99 -8.49 21.39 -21.92
N THR A 100 -7.75 20.78 -20.99
CA THR A 100 -6.46 20.14 -21.30
C THR A 100 -6.59 18.63 -21.10
N GLU A 101 -5.83 17.84 -21.85
CA GLU A 101 -5.87 16.38 -21.70
C GLU A 101 -5.54 15.95 -20.27
N ARG A 102 -4.51 16.55 -19.66
CA ARG A 102 -4.18 16.33 -18.25
C ARG A 102 -5.33 16.69 -17.30
N GLY A 103 -6.01 17.80 -17.53
CA GLY A 103 -7.17 18.20 -16.72
C GLY A 103 -8.32 17.19 -16.80
N LYS A 104 -8.58 16.65 -18.00
CA LYS A 104 -9.58 15.59 -18.22
C LYS A 104 -9.19 14.28 -17.55
N GLU A 105 -7.93 13.87 -17.66
CA GLU A 105 -7.39 12.66 -17.02
C GLU A 105 -7.52 12.73 -15.49
N ILE A 106 -7.14 13.88 -14.89
CA ILE A 106 -7.27 14.09 -13.44
C ILE A 106 -8.74 14.01 -13.01
N ARG A 107 -9.65 14.70 -13.71
CA ARG A 107 -11.09 14.64 -13.41
C ARG A 107 -11.61 13.20 -13.50
N SER A 108 -11.38 12.52 -14.63
CA SER A 108 -11.83 11.15 -14.83
C SER A 108 -11.34 10.21 -13.74
N PHE A 109 -10.05 10.29 -13.39
CA PHE A 109 -9.49 9.45 -12.35
C PHE A 109 -10.10 9.77 -10.97
N ALA A 110 -10.16 11.06 -10.60
CA ALA A 110 -10.69 11.46 -9.30
C ALA A 110 -12.20 11.17 -9.17
N ASP A 111 -13.00 11.36 -10.22
CA ASP A 111 -14.43 11.03 -10.23
C ASP A 111 -14.65 9.53 -10.01
N ASP A 112 -13.94 8.69 -10.78
CA ASP A 112 -14.06 7.23 -10.69
C ASP A 112 -13.62 6.69 -9.33
N GLN A 113 -12.59 7.28 -8.72
CA GLN A 113 -12.12 6.86 -7.40
C GLN A 113 -12.99 7.43 -6.27
N ALA A 114 -13.39 8.70 -6.35
CA ALA A 114 -14.23 9.33 -5.33
C ALA A 114 -15.55 8.57 -5.14
N GLU A 115 -16.17 8.08 -6.22
CA GLU A 115 -17.36 7.21 -6.13
C GLU A 115 -17.07 5.92 -5.33
N LYS A 116 -15.92 5.27 -5.57
CA LYS A 116 -15.52 4.02 -4.88
C LYS A 116 -15.25 4.25 -3.40
N PHE A 117 -14.69 5.41 -3.04
CA PHE A 117 -14.32 5.77 -1.67
C PHE A 117 -15.41 6.57 -0.93
N GLY A 118 -16.53 6.90 -1.60
CA GLY A 118 -17.62 7.69 -1.01
C GLY A 118 -17.20 9.11 -0.65
N MET A 119 -16.32 9.72 -1.45
CA MET A 119 -15.79 11.08 -1.30
C MET A 119 -16.34 11.99 -2.40
N GLU A 120 -16.21 13.30 -2.22
CA GLU A 120 -16.36 14.23 -3.34
C GLU A 120 -15.07 14.21 -4.20
N PRO A 121 -15.14 14.40 -5.54
CA PRO A 121 -13.95 14.35 -6.41
C PRO A 121 -12.84 15.33 -6.01
N GLU A 122 -13.20 16.53 -5.55
CA GLU A 122 -12.26 17.52 -5.05
C GLU A 122 -11.53 17.05 -3.80
N GLU A 123 -12.26 16.47 -2.85
CA GLU A 123 -11.72 15.93 -1.60
C GLU A 123 -10.78 14.75 -1.89
N PHE A 124 -11.21 13.84 -2.77
CA PHE A 124 -10.38 12.71 -3.19
C PHE A 124 -9.08 13.20 -3.86
N HIS A 125 -9.16 14.19 -4.75
CA HIS A 125 -7.97 14.68 -5.47
C HIS A 125 -6.98 15.38 -4.53
N GLU A 126 -7.48 16.14 -3.56
CA GLU A 126 -6.66 16.77 -2.52
C GLU A 126 -5.92 15.71 -1.70
N GLU A 127 -6.65 14.71 -1.19
CA GLU A 127 -6.10 13.65 -0.36
C GLU A 127 -5.15 12.73 -1.15
N TYR A 128 -5.49 12.43 -2.40
CA TYR A 128 -4.61 11.71 -3.32
C TYR A 128 -3.29 12.45 -3.50
N THR A 129 -3.32 13.77 -3.70
CA THR A 129 -2.12 14.59 -3.87
C THR A 129 -1.27 14.58 -2.61
N ARG A 130 -1.89 14.82 -1.44
CA ARG A 130 -1.22 14.80 -0.13
C ARG A 130 -0.51 13.48 0.10
N ARG A 131 -1.25 12.36 0.07
CA ARG A 131 -0.70 11.04 0.40
C ARG A 131 0.32 10.56 -0.64
N SER A 132 0.13 10.91 -1.92
CA SER A 132 1.10 10.57 -2.97
C SER A 132 2.41 11.31 -2.77
N TYR A 133 2.35 12.60 -2.39
CA TYR A 133 3.54 13.37 -2.07
C TYR A 133 4.26 12.78 -0.85
N GLU A 134 3.55 12.56 0.26
CA GLU A 134 4.15 12.02 1.50
C GLU A 134 4.86 10.68 1.24
N ARG A 135 4.19 9.74 0.56
CA ARG A 135 4.78 8.43 0.21
C ARG A 135 6.06 8.58 -0.61
N SER A 136 6.04 9.44 -1.63
CA SER A 136 7.20 9.66 -2.48
C SER A 136 8.34 10.33 -1.70
N GLU A 137 8.03 11.33 -0.88
CA GLU A 137 9.03 12.13 -0.19
C GLU A 137 9.70 11.34 0.94
N TYR A 138 8.95 10.54 1.70
CA TYR A 138 9.54 9.64 2.68
C TYR A 138 10.53 8.66 2.05
N GLN A 139 10.18 8.04 0.91
CA GLN A 139 11.07 7.14 0.18
C GLN A 139 12.31 7.88 -0.34
N ASN A 140 12.12 9.04 -0.97
CA ASN A 140 13.21 9.86 -1.50
C ASN A 140 14.20 10.24 -0.41
N GLN A 141 13.71 10.76 0.72
CA GLN A 141 14.56 11.17 1.85
C GLN A 141 15.26 9.97 2.49
N PHE A 142 14.57 8.84 2.64
CA PHE A 142 15.19 7.61 3.14
C PHE A 142 16.36 7.15 2.28
N PHE A 143 16.17 7.03 0.96
CA PHE A 143 17.23 6.59 0.07
C PHE A 143 18.34 7.62 -0.05
N LYS A 144 18.00 8.92 -0.06
CA LYS A 144 19.00 9.99 -0.07
C LYS A 144 19.92 9.95 1.15
N GLU A 145 19.38 9.71 2.34
CA GLU A 145 20.18 9.62 3.57
C GLU A 145 21.11 8.40 3.56
N HIS A 146 20.67 7.28 2.98
CA HIS A 146 21.46 6.03 2.96
C HIS A 146 22.42 5.91 1.77
N LEU A 147 22.05 6.46 0.61
CA LEU A 147 22.73 6.22 -0.66
C LEU A 147 23.28 7.50 -1.31
N GLY A 148 22.85 8.68 -0.85
CA GLY A 148 23.16 9.97 -1.48
C GLY A 148 22.33 10.26 -2.73
N GLU A 149 22.77 11.23 -3.53
CA GLU A 149 22.17 11.56 -4.82
C GLU A 149 23.12 11.14 -5.96
N PRO A 150 22.62 10.54 -7.06
CA PRO A 150 23.46 10.18 -8.19
C PRO A 150 23.80 11.42 -9.04
N GLU A 151 25.05 11.58 -9.46
CA GLU A 151 25.47 12.68 -10.34
C GLU A 151 25.43 12.27 -11.83
N THR A 152 25.37 10.95 -12.11
CA THR A 152 25.37 10.39 -13.47
C THR A 152 24.33 9.28 -13.65
N GLU A 153 23.95 9.01 -14.90
CA GLU A 153 23.05 7.89 -15.22
C GLU A 153 23.63 6.53 -14.78
N LYS A 154 24.96 6.37 -14.83
CA LYS A 154 25.62 5.14 -14.36
C LYS A 154 25.47 4.99 -12.85
N GLU A 155 25.68 6.07 -12.10
CA GLU A 155 25.50 6.07 -10.65
C GLU A 155 24.05 5.87 -10.26
N ALA A 156 23.09 6.41 -11.03
CA ALA A 156 21.67 6.16 -10.81
C ALA A 156 21.34 4.66 -10.91
N LYS A 157 21.82 3.97 -11.95
CA LYS A 157 21.61 2.51 -12.09
C LYS A 157 22.27 1.70 -10.96
N GLU A 158 23.49 2.08 -10.56
CA GLU A 158 24.16 1.44 -9.42
C GLU A 158 23.44 1.71 -8.10
N MET A 159 22.77 2.86 -7.98
CA MET A 159 21.98 3.22 -6.81
C MET A 159 20.69 2.42 -6.75
N ASP A 160 20.03 2.16 -7.89
CA ASP A 160 18.84 1.30 -7.94
C ASP A 160 19.12 -0.11 -7.40
N GLU A 161 20.25 -0.71 -7.79
CA GLU A 161 20.68 -2.03 -7.29
C GLU A 161 20.95 -2.01 -5.78
N LYS A 162 21.52 -0.90 -5.27
CA LYS A 162 21.78 -0.73 -3.82
C LYS A 162 20.49 -0.48 -3.04
N ALA A 163 19.54 0.27 -3.61
CA ALA A 163 18.23 0.48 -3.02
C ALA A 163 17.49 -0.85 -2.85
N GLU A 164 17.51 -1.71 -3.87
CA GLU A 164 16.92 -3.05 -3.77
C GLU A 164 17.62 -3.91 -2.71
N GLN A 165 18.95 -3.86 -2.60
CA GLN A 165 19.67 -4.55 -1.52
C GLN A 165 19.27 -4.04 -0.14
N LEU A 166 19.18 -2.72 0.03
CA LEU A 166 18.77 -2.08 1.29
C LEU A 166 17.36 -2.49 1.70
N ILE A 167 16.40 -2.49 0.77
CA ILE A 167 15.03 -2.96 1.03
C ILE A 167 15.04 -4.44 1.45
N ASN A 168 15.79 -5.30 0.76
CA ASN A 168 15.87 -6.72 1.12
C ASN A 168 16.50 -6.94 2.51
N GLU A 169 17.48 -6.12 2.89
CA GLU A 169 18.05 -6.13 4.24
C GLU A 169 17.03 -5.68 5.30
N LEU A 170 16.23 -4.65 5.02
CA LEU A 170 15.14 -4.22 5.89
C LEU A 170 14.08 -5.33 6.06
N LEU A 171 13.62 -5.94 4.97
CA LEU A 171 12.66 -7.04 5.01
C LEU A 171 13.16 -8.18 5.90
N LYS A 172 14.43 -8.54 5.76
CA LYS A 172 15.06 -9.59 6.57
C LYS A 172 15.20 -9.17 8.04
N LYS A 173 15.55 -7.92 8.31
CA LYS A 173 15.68 -7.37 9.68
C LYS A 173 14.35 -7.40 10.42
N HIS A 174 13.24 -7.20 9.70
CA HIS A 174 11.88 -7.10 10.25
C HIS A 174 10.97 -8.26 9.89
N GLU A 175 11.52 -9.41 9.49
CA GLU A 175 10.74 -10.56 9.00
C GLU A 175 9.70 -11.04 10.02
N ASP A 176 10.05 -11.05 11.32
CA ASP A 176 9.15 -11.46 12.42
C ASP A 176 8.05 -10.42 12.72
N GLU A 177 8.13 -9.23 12.14
CA GLU A 177 7.17 -8.12 12.31
C GLU A 177 6.31 -7.88 11.07
N ILE A 178 6.45 -8.73 10.04
CA ILE A 178 5.72 -8.64 8.78
C ILE A 178 4.82 -9.87 8.63
N GLU A 179 3.52 -9.63 8.50
CA GLU A 179 2.52 -10.65 8.21
C GLU A 179 1.83 -10.35 6.88
N ILE A 180 2.01 -11.22 5.88
CA ILE A 180 1.29 -11.15 4.60
C ILE A 180 0.16 -12.17 4.60
N ILE A 181 -1.08 -11.68 4.49
CA ILE A 181 -2.31 -12.48 4.59
C ILE A 181 -2.65 -13.10 3.22
N ILE A 182 -2.58 -12.29 2.16
CA ILE A 182 -2.84 -12.75 0.79
C ILE A 182 -1.51 -13.06 0.12
N LYS A 183 -1.26 -14.34 -0.17
CA LYS A 183 -0.02 -14.80 -0.81
C LYS A 183 -0.26 -15.11 -2.28
N LYS A 184 0.75 -14.83 -3.11
CA LYS A 184 0.79 -15.29 -4.50
C LYS A 184 0.67 -16.82 -4.52
N SER A 185 -0.35 -17.34 -5.21
CA SER A 185 -0.45 -18.78 -5.47
C SER A 185 0.81 -19.23 -6.20
N GLN A 186 1.55 -20.17 -5.59
CA GLN A 186 2.76 -20.75 -6.18
C GLN A 186 2.44 -21.66 -7.36
#